data_AF-A0A9W7PNV0-F1
#
_entry.id   AF-A0A9W7PNV0-F1
#
_cell.length_a   1.000
_cell.length_b   1.000
_cell.length_c   1.000
_cell.angle_alpha   90.00
_cell.angle_beta   90.00
_cell.angle_gamma   90.00
#
_symmetry.space_group_name_H-M   'P 1'
#
loop_
_entity.id
_entity.type
_entity.pdbx_description
1 polymer ?
#
loop_
_entity_poly.entity_id
_entity_poly.type
_entity_poly.pdbx_seq_one_letter_code
_entity_poly.pdbx_strand_id
1 'polypeptide(L)'
;MKKYYEEHEDWYGNETEAVKQRYEWLEETCRLEMKSFEELQYKRITGTDGEKRFINDFGDYFKHYGIETYDMAWVEKECVNVAFFFILDEAKQYQKYYAHNLVKSRIYTYLVRYDNRGDFTHFRDLLLKMGQELNKETVTL
;
A
#
# COMPACT_ATOMS: atom_id res chain seq x y z
N MET A 1 28.04 4.22 -34.84
CA MET A 1 28.63 3.87 -33.53
C MET A 1 27.53 3.19 -32.74
N LYS A 2 27.59 1.87 -32.52
CA LYS A 2 26.63 1.18 -31.66
C LYS A 2 26.97 1.57 -30.22
N LYS A 3 26.09 2.33 -29.55
CA LYS A 3 26.18 2.52 -28.09
C LYS A 3 25.92 1.14 -27.49
N TYR A 4 26.94 0.57 -26.85
CA TYR A 4 26.75 -0.59 -25.98
C TYR A 4 26.00 -0.08 -24.75
N TYR A 5 24.81 -0.60 -24.50
CA TYR A 5 24.12 -0.38 -23.24
C TYR A 5 24.77 -1.32 -22.24
N GLU A 6 25.52 -0.79 -21.27
CA GLU A 6 25.86 -1.56 -20.07
C GLU A 6 24.54 -1.92 -19.39
N GLU A 7 24.29 -3.22 -19.21
CA GLU A 7 23.10 -3.72 -18.52
C GLU A 7 23.23 -3.37 -17.03
N HIS A 8 22.56 -2.29 -16.64
CA HIS A 8 22.42 -1.90 -15.24
C HIS A 8 21.04 -2.33 -14.73
N GLU A 9 21.01 -3.34 -13.87
CA GLU A 9 19.83 -3.79 -13.13
C GLU A 9 19.65 -2.96 -11.85
N ASP A 10 19.25 -1.70 -12.00
CA ASP A 10 18.90 -0.86 -10.86
C ASP A 10 17.40 -0.92 -10.56
N TRP A 11 17.08 -1.10 -9.28
CA TRP A 11 15.72 -1.23 -8.77
C TRP A 11 15.25 0.10 -8.17
N TYR A 12 14.14 0.63 -8.67
CA TYR A 12 13.57 1.90 -8.24
C TYR A 12 12.28 1.73 -7.45
N GLY A 13 12.05 2.60 -6.47
CA GLY A 13 10.90 2.49 -5.57
C GLY A 13 9.58 2.93 -6.20
N ASN A 14 9.63 3.70 -7.28
CA ASN A 14 8.49 4.15 -8.06
C ASN A 14 8.88 4.48 -9.52
N GLU A 15 7.88 4.64 -10.37
CA GLU A 15 8.03 4.87 -11.80
C GLU A 15 8.68 6.22 -12.13
N THR A 16 8.41 7.26 -11.33
CA THR A 16 8.96 8.60 -11.56
C THR A 16 10.46 8.62 -11.29
N GLU A 17 10.90 7.92 -10.24
CA GLU A 17 12.31 7.73 -9.92
C GLU A 17 13.04 6.97 -11.05
N ALA A 18 12.42 5.93 -11.61
CA ALA A 18 12.95 5.20 -12.75
C ALA A 18 13.15 6.10 -13.98
N VAL A 19 12.18 6.96 -14.30
CA VAL A 19 12.29 7.93 -15.39
C VAL A 19 13.41 8.93 -15.11
N LYS A 20 13.50 9.46 -13.88
CA LYS A 20 14.51 10.45 -13.49
C LYS A 20 15.92 9.90 -13.65
N GLN A 21 16.17 8.71 -13.11
CA GLN A 21 17.48 8.07 -13.17
C GLN A 21 17.91 7.75 -14.59
N ARG A 22 16.98 7.33 -15.46
CA ARG A 22 17.25 7.13 -16.88
C ARG A 22 17.81 8.39 -17.55
N TYR A 23 17.26 9.56 -17.24
CA TYR A 23 17.74 10.83 -17.80
C TYR A 23 19.07 11.28 -17.18
N GLU A 24 19.26 11.07 -15.87
CA GLU A 24 20.56 11.30 -15.22
C GLU A 24 21.67 10.47 -15.86
N TRP A 25 21.41 9.20 -16.21
CA TRP A 25 22.38 8.33 -16.88
C TRP A 25 22.70 8.72 -18.32
N LEU A 26 21.69 9.21 -19.04
CA LEU A 26 21.90 9.71 -20.39
C LEU A 26 22.66 11.06 -20.39
N GLU A 27 22.90 11.65 -19.21
CA GLU A 27 23.37 13.03 -19.04
C GLU A 27 22.49 14.04 -19.80
N GLU A 28 21.20 13.72 -19.92
CA GLU A 28 20.22 14.48 -20.66
C GLU A 28 19.16 15.05 -19.72
N THR A 29 18.63 16.23 -20.06
CA THR A 29 17.46 16.78 -19.36
C THR A 29 16.18 16.38 -20.08
N CYS A 30 15.25 15.78 -19.35
CA CYS A 30 13.91 15.54 -19.86
C CYS A 30 13.24 16.87 -20.22
N ARG A 31 12.75 16.98 -21.45
CA ARG A 31 12.04 18.17 -21.95
C ARG A 31 10.64 18.32 -21.37
N LEU A 32 10.09 17.24 -20.82
CA LEU A 32 8.78 17.20 -20.20
C LEU A 32 8.93 17.28 -18.69
N GLU A 33 7.96 17.92 -18.05
CA GLU A 33 7.79 17.86 -16.61
C GLU A 33 7.59 16.39 -16.18
N MET A 34 8.40 15.91 -15.23
CA MET A 34 8.24 14.57 -14.68
C MET A 34 7.03 14.56 -13.75
N LYS A 35 6.03 13.76 -14.11
CA LYS A 35 4.80 13.55 -13.36
C LYS A 35 4.66 12.08 -13.05
N SER A 36 3.97 11.78 -11.97
CA SER A 36 3.65 10.40 -11.59
C SER A 36 2.69 9.74 -12.60
N PHE A 37 2.67 8.41 -12.61
CA PHE A 37 1.73 7.67 -13.44
C PHE A 37 0.28 8.04 -13.11
N GLU A 38 -0.05 8.13 -11.82
CA GLU A 38 -1.39 8.51 -11.33
C GLU A 38 -1.85 9.86 -11.88
N GLU A 39 -0.95 10.83 -11.97
CA GLU A 39 -1.27 12.15 -12.51
C GLU A 39 -1.52 12.15 -14.02
N LEU A 40 -0.90 11.23 -14.77
CA LEU A 40 -1.00 11.16 -16.23
C LEU A 40 -2.04 10.13 -16.70
N GLN A 41 -2.45 9.20 -15.83
CA GLN A 41 -3.37 8.15 -16.16
C GLN A 41 -4.68 8.70 -16.74
N TYR A 42 -5.15 8.07 -17.81
CA TYR A 42 -6.34 8.42 -18.58
C TYR A 42 -6.31 9.81 -19.24
N LYS A 43 -5.13 10.42 -19.38
CA LYS A 43 -4.97 11.67 -20.13
C LYS A 43 -4.36 11.41 -21.50
N ARG A 44 -4.73 12.26 -22.47
CA ARG A 44 -4.09 12.31 -23.79
C ARG A 44 -3.04 13.40 -23.79
N ILE A 45 -1.78 13.02 -23.87
CA ILE A 45 -0.62 13.90 -23.71
C ILE A 45 0.40 13.65 -24.82
N THR A 46 1.23 14.65 -25.11
CA THR A 46 2.28 14.56 -26.13
C THR A 46 3.57 14.05 -25.48
N GLY A 47 4.12 12.95 -25.99
CA GLY A 47 5.39 12.38 -25.54
C GLY A 47 6.63 13.16 -25.98
N THR A 48 7.79 12.70 -25.52
CA THR A 48 9.10 13.28 -25.84
C THR A 48 9.45 13.23 -27.33
N ASP A 49 8.84 12.30 -28.06
CA ASP A 49 8.93 12.14 -29.52
C ASP A 49 7.91 12.99 -30.31
N GLY A 50 7.04 13.74 -29.63
CA GLY A 50 6.02 14.57 -30.25
C GLY A 50 4.71 13.84 -30.59
N GLU A 51 4.60 12.54 -30.30
CA GLU A 51 3.36 11.79 -30.55
C GLU A 51 2.35 11.94 -29.41
N LYS A 52 1.07 12.09 -29.77
CA LYS A 52 -0.03 12.10 -28.77
C LYS A 52 -0.38 10.69 -28.37
N ARG A 53 -0.25 10.37 -27.09
CA ARG A 53 -0.57 9.06 -26.51
C ARG A 53 -1.64 9.22 -25.43
N PHE A 54 -2.44 8.16 -25.27
CA PHE A 54 -3.36 8.04 -24.15
C PHE A 54 -2.69 7.14 -23.12
N ILE A 55 -2.50 7.62 -21.89
CA ILE A 55 -1.78 6.85 -20.87
C ILE A 55 -2.75 5.93 -20.15
N ASN A 56 -2.75 4.64 -20.50
CA ASN A 56 -3.60 3.65 -19.84
C ASN A 56 -2.83 2.77 -18.86
N ASP A 57 -1.59 2.43 -19.20
CA ASP A 57 -0.71 1.55 -18.43
C ASP A 57 0.71 2.11 -18.30
N PHE A 58 1.55 1.39 -17.55
CA PHE A 58 2.96 1.76 -17.36
C PHE A 58 3.75 1.76 -18.68
N GLY A 59 3.36 0.94 -19.67
CA GLY A 59 4.00 0.94 -20.98
C GLY A 59 3.79 2.26 -21.71
N ASP A 60 2.55 2.76 -21.73
CA ASP A 60 2.24 4.07 -22.30
C ASP A 60 2.98 5.20 -21.56
N TYR A 61 3.08 5.09 -20.23
CA TYR A 61 3.78 6.06 -19.38
C TYR A 61 5.28 6.11 -19.65
N PHE A 62 5.97 4.97 -19.64
CA PHE A 62 7.40 4.92 -19.94
C PHE A 62 7.68 5.35 -21.37
N LYS A 63 6.83 4.95 -22.32
CA LYS A 63 6.92 5.40 -23.72
C LYS A 63 6.69 6.90 -23.89
N HIS A 64 5.83 7.51 -23.08
CA HIS A 64 5.65 8.97 -23.05
C HIS A 64 6.96 9.70 -22.73
N TYR A 65 7.81 9.10 -21.90
CA TYR A 65 9.17 9.58 -21.58
C TYR A 65 10.27 8.99 -22.48
N GLY A 66 9.94 8.28 -23.56
CA GLY A 66 10.93 7.73 -24.50
C GLY A 66 11.67 6.48 -24.00
N ILE A 67 11.10 5.77 -23.03
CA ILE A 67 11.65 4.53 -22.48
C ILE A 67 10.92 3.35 -23.14
N GLU A 68 11.65 2.57 -23.93
CA GLU A 68 11.09 1.44 -24.71
C GLU A 68 11.16 0.10 -23.96
N THR A 69 12.13 -0.06 -23.07
CA THR A 69 12.36 -1.28 -22.29
C THR A 69 12.36 -0.95 -20.81
N TYR A 70 11.59 -1.73 -20.05
CA TYR A 70 11.53 -1.64 -18.60
C TYR A 70 11.07 -3.00 -18.06
N ASP A 71 11.56 -3.35 -16.89
CA ASP A 71 11.10 -4.50 -16.12
C ASP A 71 10.41 -4.00 -14.84
N MET A 72 9.38 -4.72 -14.41
CA MET A 72 8.66 -4.43 -13.17
C MET A 72 8.57 -5.68 -12.33
N ALA A 73 8.89 -5.56 -11.04
CA ALA A 73 8.52 -6.56 -10.05
C ALA A 73 7.53 -5.96 -9.05
N TRP A 74 6.67 -6.83 -8.53
CA TRP A 74 5.74 -6.50 -7.46
C TRP A 74 6.30 -7.05 -6.16
N VAL A 75 6.29 -6.24 -5.11
CA VAL A 75 6.60 -6.71 -3.75
C VAL A 75 5.29 -7.09 -3.08
N GLU A 76 5.04 -8.39 -2.95
CA GLU A 76 3.94 -8.88 -2.12
C GLU A 76 4.30 -8.67 -0.65
N LYS A 77 3.40 -8.04 0.11
CA LYS A 77 3.57 -7.83 1.55
C LYS A 77 2.48 -8.60 2.27
N GLU A 78 2.88 -9.70 2.89
CA GLU A 78 1.98 -10.48 3.73
C GLU A 78 1.86 -9.85 5.13
N CYS A 79 0.63 -9.72 5.61
CA CYS A 79 0.34 -9.37 7.00
C CYS A 79 0.08 -10.67 7.77
N VAL A 80 0.86 -10.91 8.83
CA VAL A 80 0.67 -12.08 9.71
C VAL A 80 -0.25 -11.72 10.87
N ASN A 81 -1.17 -12.61 11.23
CA ASN A 81 -2.02 -12.46 12.42
C ASN A 81 -1.15 -12.52 13.69
N VAL A 82 -1.04 -11.41 14.43
CA VAL A 82 -0.23 -11.35 15.68
C VAL A 82 -1.08 -11.53 16.94
N ALA A 83 -2.29 -11.00 16.96
CA ALA A 83 -3.19 -11.07 18.11
C ALA A 83 -4.66 -10.95 17.68
N PHE A 84 -5.56 -11.55 18.46
CA PHE A 84 -7.01 -11.51 18.24
C PHE A 84 -7.70 -10.78 19.38
N PHE A 85 -8.70 -9.97 19.05
CA PHE A 85 -9.49 -9.20 20.01
C PHE A 85 -10.97 -9.31 19.66
N PHE A 86 -11.81 -9.45 20.69
CA PHE A 86 -13.26 -9.36 20.53
C PHE A 86 -13.75 -7.91 20.42
N ILE A 87 -13.02 -6.97 21.02
CA ILE A 87 -13.40 -5.56 21.09
C ILE A 87 -12.41 -4.72 20.27
N LEU A 88 -12.93 -3.96 19.30
CA LEU A 88 -12.11 -3.11 18.42
C LEU A 88 -11.28 -2.08 19.19
N ASP A 89 -11.83 -1.49 20.25
CA ASP A 89 -11.12 -0.48 21.03
C ASP A 89 -9.95 -1.06 21.82
N GLU A 90 -10.04 -2.31 22.29
CA GLU A 90 -8.91 -3.03 22.88
C GLU A 90 -7.83 -3.31 21.84
N ALA A 91 -8.22 -3.72 20.62
CA ALA A 91 -7.27 -3.90 19.52
C ALA A 91 -6.52 -2.60 19.19
N LYS A 92 -7.22 -1.45 19.18
CA LYS A 92 -6.60 -0.13 18.98
C LYS A 92 -5.64 0.24 20.11
N GLN A 93 -6.01 -0.05 21.36
CA GLN A 93 -5.12 0.19 22.51
C GLN A 93 -3.86 -0.67 22.42
N TYR A 94 -4.01 -1.96 22.12
CA TYR A 94 -2.89 -2.88 21.92
C TYR A 94 -1.96 -2.40 20.80
N GLN A 95 -2.51 -2.00 19.65
CA GLN A 95 -1.73 -1.48 18.53
C GLN A 95 -0.90 -0.25 18.93
N LYS A 96 -1.48 0.68 19.70
CA LYS A 96 -0.76 1.87 20.19
C LYS A 96 0.34 1.49 21.17
N TYR A 97 0.04 0.60 22.11
CA TYR A 97 0.98 0.18 23.15
C TYR A 97 2.20 -0.56 22.55
N TYR A 98 1.96 -1.45 21.60
CA TYR A 98 3.00 -2.25 20.93
C TYR A 98 3.51 -1.66 19.61
N ALA A 99 3.25 -0.38 19.33
CA ALA A 99 3.61 0.25 18.04
C ALA A 99 5.11 0.12 17.70
N HIS A 100 5.99 0.08 18.71
CA HIS A 100 7.43 -0.08 18.52
C HIS A 100 7.84 -1.49 18.08
N ASN A 101 7.06 -2.52 18.42
CA ASN A 101 7.29 -3.91 18.00
C ASN A 101 6.52 -4.26 16.72
N LEU A 102 5.42 -3.55 16.47
CA LEU A 102 4.53 -3.74 15.34
C LEU A 102 4.92 -2.79 14.20
N VAL A 103 5.89 -3.19 13.36
CA VAL A 103 6.45 -2.37 12.27
C VAL A 103 5.40 -1.62 11.45
N LYS A 104 4.52 -2.36 10.74
CA LYS A 104 3.35 -1.85 10.01
C LYS A 104 2.18 -2.76 10.30
N SER A 105 1.49 -2.55 11.43
CA SER A 105 0.30 -3.32 11.78
C SER A 105 -0.98 -2.68 11.23
N ARG A 106 -1.98 -3.53 10.96
CA ARG A 106 -3.34 -3.15 10.61
C ARG A 106 -4.31 -3.93 11.47
N ILE A 107 -5.45 -3.35 11.80
CA ILE A 107 -6.56 -4.05 12.45
C ILE A 107 -7.57 -4.39 11.35
N TYR A 108 -7.90 -5.67 11.24
CA TYR A 108 -8.90 -6.19 10.30
C TYR A 108 -9.84 -7.13 11.03
N THR A 109 -11.06 -7.25 10.54
CA THR A 109 -11.97 -8.30 10.94
C THR A 109 -11.53 -9.62 10.30
N TYR A 110 -11.33 -10.65 11.11
CA TYR A 110 -10.91 -11.96 10.64
C TYR A 110 -12.10 -12.93 10.74
N LEU A 111 -12.40 -13.63 9.65
CA LEU A 111 -13.47 -14.64 9.52
C LEU A 111 -14.92 -14.16 9.67
N VAL A 112 -15.19 -12.88 9.96
CA VAL A 112 -16.56 -12.38 10.05
C VAL A 112 -16.89 -11.34 8.99
N ARG A 113 -17.89 -11.72 8.20
CA ARG A 113 -18.39 -10.99 7.03
C ARG A 113 -18.87 -9.60 7.43
N TYR A 114 -18.61 -8.62 6.56
CA TYR A 114 -19.26 -7.30 6.32
C TYR A 114 -19.91 -6.48 7.46
N ASP A 115 -19.75 -6.80 8.75
CA ASP A 115 -20.18 -5.91 9.84
C ASP A 115 -18.97 -5.18 10.46
N ASN A 116 -18.89 -3.88 10.18
CA ASN A 116 -17.83 -2.98 10.65
C ASN A 116 -17.90 -2.67 12.15
N ARG A 117 -18.91 -3.17 12.87
CA ARG A 117 -19.04 -3.00 14.33
C ARG A 117 -18.14 -3.95 15.13
N GLY A 118 -17.46 -4.86 14.45
CA GLY A 118 -16.70 -5.92 15.08
C GLY A 118 -17.59 -7.09 15.46
N ASP A 119 -16.92 -8.15 15.87
CA ASP A 119 -17.47 -9.46 15.96
C ASP A 119 -18.20 -9.71 17.29
N PHE A 120 -19.33 -10.40 17.24
CA PHE A 120 -20.03 -10.88 18.44
C PHE A 120 -20.46 -9.83 19.49
N THR A 121 -20.99 -8.68 19.07
CA THR A 121 -21.55 -7.67 20.00
C THR A 121 -22.54 -8.25 21.01
N HIS A 122 -23.43 -9.14 20.56
CA HIS A 122 -24.36 -9.85 21.45
C HIS A 122 -23.67 -10.79 22.45
N PHE A 123 -22.59 -11.46 22.05
CA PHE A 123 -21.81 -12.31 22.96
C PHE A 123 -21.03 -11.48 23.97
N ARG A 124 -20.43 -10.37 23.54
CA ARG A 124 -19.78 -9.39 24.45
C ARG A 124 -20.76 -8.89 25.49
N ASP A 125 -21.95 -8.47 25.05
CA ASP A 125 -22.98 -7.95 25.95
C ASP A 125 -23.50 -9.03 26.89
N LEU A 126 -23.62 -10.28 26.43
CA LEU A 126 -23.93 -11.42 27.30
C LEU A 126 -22.86 -11.64 28.37
N LEU A 127 -21.57 -11.65 28.00
CA LEU A 127 -20.45 -11.82 28.93
C LEU A 127 -20.38 -10.69 29.96
N LEU A 128 -20.56 -9.43 29.52
CA LEU A 128 -20.60 -8.27 30.42
C LEU A 128 -21.77 -8.37 31.40
N LYS A 129 -22.95 -8.79 30.92
CA LYS A 129 -24.13 -8.98 31.77
C LYS A 129 -23.89 -10.10 32.80
N MET A 130 -23.32 -11.23 32.39
CA MET A 130 -22.95 -12.31 33.32
C MET A 130 -21.96 -11.83 34.38
N GLY A 131 -20.91 -11.10 34.00
CA GLY A 131 -19.95 -10.55 34.95
C GLY A 131 -20.56 -9.56 35.94
N GLN A 132 -21.50 -8.72 35.49
CA GLN A 132 -22.25 -7.82 36.36
C GLN A 132 -23.12 -8.58 37.36
N GLU A 133 -23.81 -9.64 36.94
CA GLU A 133 -24.61 -10.48 37.85
C GLU A 133 -23.74 -11.24 38.86
N LEU A 134 -22.62 -11.81 38.42
CA LEU A 134 -21.67 -12.49 39.32
C LEU A 134 -21.07 -11.54 40.37
N ASN A 135 -20.85 -10.28 40.02
CA ASN A 135 -20.36 -9.27 40.98
C ASN A 135 -21.45 -8.77 41.94
N LYS A 136 -22.74 -9.04 41.69
CA LYS A 136 -23.84 -8.72 42.61
C LYS A 136 -24.04 -9.79 43.68
N GLU A 137 -23.61 -11.03 43.42
CA GLU A 137 -23.54 -12.08 44.43
C GLU A 137 -22.43 -11.73 45.44
N THR A 138 -22.79 -10.91 46.41
CA THR A 138 -21.96 -10.68 47.59
C THR A 138 -21.86 -12.01 48.32
N VAL A 139 -20.64 -12.53 48.46
CA VAL A 139 -20.30 -13.67 49.31
C VAL A 139 -20.95 -13.44 50.67
N THR A 140 -22.00 -14.20 50.97
CA THR A 140 -22.56 -14.27 52.32
C THR A 140 -21.60 -15.17 53.09
N LEU A 141 -20.64 -14.56 53.77
CA LEU A 141 -19.85 -15.22 54.82
C LEU A 141 -20.75 -15.49 56.04
#